data_AF-W0E6K7-F1
#
_entry.id   AF-W0E6K7-F1
#
_cell.length_a   1.000
_cell.length_b   1.000
_cell.length_c   1.000
_cell.angle_alpha   90.00
_cell.angle_beta   90.00
_cell.angle_gamma   90.00
#
_symmetry.space_group_name_H-M   'P 1'
#
loop_
_entity.id
_entity.type
_entity.pdbx_description
1 polymer ?
#
loop_
_entity_poly.entity_id
_entity_poly.type
_entity_poly.pdbx_seq_one_letter_code
_entity_poly.pdbx_strand_id
1 'polypeptide(L)'
;MTRPRAVLVSLSDTPWYHVVTRCVRRAYLCGFDRLTGRSFEHRRGWVELRLRQLAGVFAIDVAAYGVKGHPLTVDAPKALSYASLNTSSGDAP
;
A
#
# COMPACT_ATOMS: atom_id res chain seq x y z
N MET A 1 -4.23 -24.39 -13.52
CA MET A 1 -4.66 -24.76 -12.14
C MET A 1 -4.60 -23.52 -11.26
N THR A 2 -5.61 -23.29 -10.43
CA THR A 2 -5.60 -22.25 -9.39
C THR A 2 -4.73 -22.73 -8.23
N ARG A 3 -3.65 -22.00 -7.92
CA ARG A 3 -2.83 -22.29 -6.73
C ARG A 3 -3.50 -21.67 -5.49
N PRO A 4 -3.46 -22.34 -4.32
CA PRO A 4 -3.92 -21.74 -3.07
C PRO A 4 -3.12 -20.46 -2.78
N ARG A 5 -3.78 -19.41 -2.28
CA ARG A 5 -3.10 -18.12 -1.97
C ARG A 5 -1.96 -18.27 -0.97
N ALA A 6 -2.05 -19.27 -0.08
CA ALA A 6 -0.99 -19.62 0.85
C ALA A 6 0.32 -20.05 0.16
N VAL A 7 0.24 -20.52 -1.09
CA VAL A 7 1.41 -20.97 -1.89
C VAL A 7 1.93 -19.85 -2.80
N LEU A 8 1.22 -18.72 -2.89
CA LEU A 8 1.65 -17.55 -3.68
C LEU A 8 2.57 -16.61 -2.89
N VAL A 9 2.64 -16.78 -1.57
CA VAL A 9 3.35 -15.88 -0.66
C VAL A 9 4.48 -16.66 0.00
N SER A 10 5.72 -16.40 -0.43
CA SER A 10 6.92 -16.92 0.22
C SER A 10 7.49 -15.85 1.14
N LEU A 11 7.44 -16.10 2.46
CA LEU A 11 7.98 -15.18 3.46
C LEU A 11 9.52 -15.17 3.48
N SER A 12 10.17 -16.24 3.01
CA SER A 12 11.64 -16.33 2.95
C SER A 12 12.23 -15.48 1.82
N ASP A 13 11.54 -15.42 0.68
CA ASP A 13 12.11 -14.86 -0.55
C ASP A 13 11.68 -13.41 -0.79
N THR A 14 10.46 -13.04 -0.36
CA THR A 14 9.89 -11.71 -0.59
C THR A 14 9.07 -11.25 0.61
N PRO A 15 9.70 -10.63 1.62
CA PRO A 15 8.97 -10.07 2.76
C PRO A 15 8.17 -8.81 2.38
N TRP A 16 8.42 -8.22 1.21
CA TRP A 16 7.79 -6.99 0.73
C TRP A 16 6.93 -7.25 -0.50
N TYR A 17 5.65 -6.90 -0.42
CA TYR A 17 4.71 -6.97 -1.55
C TYR A 17 4.25 -5.57 -1.96
N HIS A 18 4.42 -5.26 -3.25
CA HIS A 18 3.82 -4.07 -3.84
C HIS A 18 2.42 -4.40 -4.37
N VAL A 19 1.39 -3.97 -3.65
CA VAL A 19 -0.01 -4.21 -4.01
C VAL A 19 -0.62 -2.97 -4.66
N VAL A 20 -1.21 -3.15 -5.84
CA VAL A 20 -1.92 -2.07 -6.56
C VAL A 20 -3.38 -2.47 -6.73
N THR A 21 -4.28 -1.58 -6.32
CA THR A 21 -5.70 -1.70 -6.62
C THR A 21 -6.12 -0.60 -7.59
N ARG A 22 -6.98 -0.95 -8.55
CA ARG A 22 -7.55 0.01 -9.50
C ARG A 22 -9.06 -0.01 -9.36
N CYS A 23 -9.65 1.17 -9.21
CA CYS A 23 -11.10 1.32 -9.26
C CYS A 23 -11.56 1.23 -10.72
N VAL A 24 -12.53 0.36 -10.98
CA VAL A 24 -13.19 0.26 -12.28
C VAL A 24 -14.36 1.24 -12.36
N ARG A 25 -14.87 1.49 -13.58
CA ARG A 25 -16.07 2.31 -13.82
C ARG A 25 -15.99 3.75 -13.26
N ARG A 26 -14.79 4.33 -13.19
CA ARG A 26 -14.58 5.72 -12.75
C ARG A 26 -15.05 5.96 -11.29
N ALA A 27 -15.10 4.90 -10.48
CA ALA A 27 -15.31 5.01 -9.04
C ALA A 27 -14.03 5.50 -8.34
N TYR A 28 -13.61 6.74 -8.61
CA TYR A 28 -12.39 7.32 -8.06
C TYR A 28 -12.41 7.23 -6.53
N LEU A 29 -11.42 6.54 -5.94
CA LEU A 29 -11.18 6.53 -4.50
C LEU A 29 -10.82 7.93 -4.01
N CYS A 30 -9.94 8.60 -4.75
CA CYS A 30 -9.54 10.00 -4.55
C CYS A 30 -9.26 10.65 -5.91
N GLY A 31 -9.19 11.98 -5.93
CA GLY A 31 -8.88 12.78 -7.12
C GLY A 31 -10.11 13.42 -7.78
N PHE A 32 -9.88 14.08 -8.91
CA PHE A 32 -10.88 14.89 -9.61
C PHE A 32 -11.41 14.18 -10.87
N ASP A 33 -12.73 14.02 -10.96
CA ASP A 33 -13.37 13.54 -12.19
C ASP A 33 -13.62 14.70 -13.15
N ARG A 34 -12.85 14.75 -14.24
CA ARG A 34 -12.92 15.81 -15.26
C ARG A 34 -14.25 15.87 -16.02
N LEU A 35 -15.02 14.77 -16.07
CA LEU A 35 -16.28 14.73 -16.82
C LEU A 35 -17.47 15.20 -15.98
N THR A 36 -17.47 14.94 -14.67
CA THR A 36 -18.54 15.39 -13.77
C THR A 36 -18.16 16.63 -12.95
N GLY A 37 -16.90 17.05 -12.99
CA GLY A 37 -16.37 18.17 -12.22
C GLY A 37 -16.27 17.91 -10.71
N ARG A 38 -16.42 16.65 -10.27
CA ARG A 38 -16.49 16.30 -8.85
C ARG A 38 -15.11 15.94 -8.30
N SER A 39 -14.77 16.52 -7.14
CA SER A 39 -13.59 16.15 -6.37
C SER A 39 -13.91 15.10 -5.30
N PHE A 40 -13.16 14.00 -5.30
CA PHE A 40 -13.23 12.93 -4.30
C PHE A 40 -12.08 12.97 -3.29
N GLU A 41 -11.27 14.04 -3.28
CA GLU A 41 -10.13 14.19 -2.37
C GLU A 41 -10.51 14.18 -0.89
N HIS A 42 -11.74 14.60 -0.56
CA HIS A 42 -12.28 14.55 0.81
C HIS A 42 -12.26 13.14 1.43
N ARG A 43 -12.20 12.09 0.61
CA ARG A 43 -12.17 10.69 1.07
C ARG A 43 -10.78 10.21 1.48
N ARG A 44 -9.72 10.99 1.18
CA ARG A 44 -8.33 10.59 1.41
C ARG A 44 -8.07 10.17 2.86
N GLY A 45 -8.47 11.00 3.82
CA GLY A 45 -8.27 10.70 5.24
C GLY A 45 -8.99 9.42 5.68
N TRP A 46 -10.18 9.18 5.14
CA TRP A 46 -10.94 7.96 5.42
C TRP A 46 -10.26 6.71 4.84
N VAL A 47 -9.71 6.81 3.61
CA VAL A 47 -8.97 5.72 2.98
C VAL A 47 -7.70 5.40 3.77
N GLU A 48 -6.95 6.40 4.21
CA GLU A 48 -5.76 6.20 5.04
C GLU A 48 -6.10 5.52 6.38
N LEU A 49 -7.10 6.03 7.09
CA LEU A 49 -7.54 5.44 8.37
C LEU A 49 -7.97 3.99 8.19
N ARG A 50 -8.72 3.72 7.12
CA ARG A 50 -9.18 2.36 6.80
C ARG A 50 -8.02 1.44 6.45
N LEU A 51 -7.02 1.93 5.72
CA LEU A 51 -5.82 1.16 5.39
C LEU A 51 -5.04 0.79 6.66
N ARG A 52 -4.83 1.75 7.59
CA ARG A 52 -4.19 1.49 8.88
C ARG A 52 -4.97 0.48 9.73
N GLN A 53 -6.30 0.59 9.75
CA GLN A 53 -7.15 -0.36 10.48
C GLN A 53 -7.04 -1.78 9.90
N LEU A 54 -7.13 -1.92 8.58
CA LEU A 54 -7.02 -3.22 7.91
C LEU A 54 -5.63 -3.82 8.08
N ALA A 55 -4.58 -2.98 8.07
CA ALA A 55 -3.22 -3.41 8.33
C ALA A 55 -3.10 -4.10 9.71
N GLY A 56 -3.68 -3.49 10.75
CA GLY A 56 -3.75 -4.09 12.09
C GLY A 56 -4.55 -5.39 12.13
N VAL A 57 -5.70 -5.46 11.44
CA VAL A 57 -6.55 -6.67 11.42
C VAL A 57 -5.86 -7.84 10.73
N PHE A 58 -5.13 -7.59 9.65
CA PHE A 58 -4.43 -8.62 8.89
C PHE A 58 -3.00 -8.88 9.38
N ALA A 59 -2.57 -8.24 10.47
CA ALA A 59 -1.19 -8.29 10.98
C ALA A 59 -0.15 -8.03 9.88
N ILE A 60 -0.44 -7.09 8.99
CA ILE A 60 0.46 -6.64 7.93
C ILE A 60 0.98 -5.25 8.21
N ASP A 61 2.22 -5.01 7.79
CA ASP A 61 2.87 -3.73 7.92
C ASP A 61 2.87 -2.97 6.59
N VAL A 62 2.41 -1.72 6.61
CA VAL A 62 2.39 -0.84 5.45
C VAL A 62 3.61 0.07 5.51
N ALA A 63 4.55 -0.07 4.56
CA ALA A 63 5.71 0.82 4.45
C ALA A 63 5.39 2.12 3.70
N ALA A 64 4.61 2.03 2.63
CA ALA A 64 4.19 3.19 1.86
C ALA A 64 2.84 2.91 1.19
N TYR A 65 2.05 3.96 0.98
CA TYR A 65 0.85 3.89 0.16
C TYR A 65 0.77 5.13 -0.74
N GLY A 66 0.25 4.92 -1.94
CA GLY A 66 0.06 5.98 -2.92
C GLY A 66 -1.29 5.83 -3.58
N VAL A 67 -2.02 6.93 -3.69
CA VAL A 67 -3.25 6.97 -4.47
C VAL A 67 -2.91 7.59 -5.82
N LYS A 68 -3.16 6.86 -6.92
CA LYS A 68 -2.86 7.36 -8.27
C LYS A 68 -3.50 8.74 -8.49
N GLY A 69 -2.69 9.72 -8.87
CA GLY A 69 -3.09 11.13 -8.99
C GLY A 69 -2.62 12.03 -7.84
N HIS A 70 -1.97 11.46 -6.82
CA HIS A 70 -1.40 12.17 -5.69
C HIS A 70 0.04 11.70 -5.40
N PRO A 71 0.87 12.55 -4.77
CA PRO A 71 2.20 12.14 -4.34
C PRO A 71 2.13 10.97 -3.34
N LEU A 72 3.05 10.02 -3.48
CA LEU A 72 3.25 8.90 -2.56
C LEU A 72 3.40 9.44 -1.13
N THR A 73 2.55 9.02 -0.21
CA THR A 73 2.69 9.38 1.21
C THR A 73 3.41 8.24 1.90
N VAL A 74 4.65 8.50 2.30
CA VAL A 74 5.46 7.55 3.07
C VAL A 74 5.28 7.88 4.54
N ASP A 75 4.95 6.87 5.35
CA ASP A 75 4.97 7.01 6.81
C ASP A 75 6.43 7.00 7.25
N ALA A 76 7.08 8.17 7.24
CA ALA A 76 8.52 8.34 7.45
C ALA A 76 9.08 7.63 8.71
N PRO A 77 8.48 7.74 9.91
CA PRO A 77 8.99 7.05 11.09
C PRO A 77 8.89 5.52 10.95
N LYS A 78 7.82 5.02 10.31
CA LYS A 78 7.69 3.58 10.06
C LYS A 78 8.67 3.11 8.99
N ALA A 79 8.83 3.87 7.91
CA ALA A 79 9.82 3.62 6.86
C ALA A 79 11.24 3.50 7.41
N LEU A 80 11.63 4.38 8.34
CA LEU A 80 12.92 4.33 9.03
C LEU A 80 13.08 3.06 9.89
N SER A 81 12.03 2.62 10.58
CA SER A 81 12.08 1.38 11.38
C SER A 81 12.30 0.11 10.53
N TYR A 82 11.84 0.12 9.27
CA TYR A 82 12.12 -0.97 8.34
C TYR A 82 13.52 -0.89 7.72
N ALA A 83 14.07 0.32 7.55
CA ALA A 83 15.42 0.50 7.02
C ALA A 83 16.50 -0.10 7.94
N SER A 84 16.32 -0.05 9.26
CA SER A 84 17.23 -0.67 10.24
C SER A 84 17.13 -2.19 10.30
N LEU A 85 16.02 -2.80 9.89
CA LEU A 85 15.88 -4.26 9.77
C LEU A 85 16.57 -4.82 8.52
N ASN A 86 16.70 -3.99 7.47
CA ASN A 86 17.37 -4.38 6.21
C ASN A 86 18.90 -4.26 6.28
N THR A 87 19.46 -3.69 7.35
CA THR A 87 20.92 -3.45 7.49
C THR A 87 21.69 -4.59 8.16
N SER A 88 21.02 -5.69 8.52
CA SER A 88 21.65 -6.86 9.17
C SER A 88 21.78 -8.11 8.29
N SER A 89 21.45 -8.04 6.99
CA SER A 89 21.81 -9.07 6.01
C SER A 89 22.96 -8.55 5.16
N GLY A 90 24.14 -9.13 5.39
CA GLY A 90 25.44 -8.62 4.99
C GLY A 90 25.70 -8.48 3.50
N ASP A 91 26.85 -7.84 3.29
CA ASP A 91 27.60 -7.75 2.05
C ASP A 91 27.66 -9.07 1.24
N ALA A 92 27.66 -8.83 -0.07
CA ALA A 92 28.37 -9.52 -1.14
C ALA A 92 27.64 -10.61 -1.95
N PRO A 93 27.98 -10.77 -3.25
CA PRO A 93 28.50 -9.83 -4.26
C PRO A 93 27.46 -9.47 -5.35
#